data_AF-A0A957BIC0-F1
#
_entry.id   AF-A0A957BIC0-F1
#
_cell.length_a   1.000
_cell.length_b   1.000
_cell.length_c   1.000
_cell.angle_alpha   90.00
_cell.angle_beta   90.00
_cell.angle_gamma   90.00
#
_symmetry.space_group_name_H-M   'P 1'
#
loop_
_entity.id
_entity.type
_entity.pdbx_description
1 polymer ?
#
loop_
_entity_poly.entity_id
_entity_poly.type
_entity_poly.pdbx_seq_one_letter_code
_entity_poly.pdbx_strand_id
1 'polypeptide(L)'
;MATRRKQQTGCVGRLMSLVAALLLLLGVGIVALVAIFFLAPERLPDVSFDLDHLLPEIAIPRIAISDEAMPTLVSALVLPSPTPTETEPPLAPTWTPLPVLPSATPLPFSTLKPSVTPSPWPTFPTKTLTPTHTPTPTNTPTATPLGPTPTPSPTRSAFIFTKTDNSPFYLQNHANNAGCGWLGIAGEVLDLNLNPVSFGSYRVHVWGSGIDERVLVGNAPDYGPSGWEQFVFDSPV
;
A
#
# COMPACT_ATOMS: atom_id res chain seq x y z
N MET A 1 -16.41 -29.07 61.24
CA MET A 1 -17.16 -29.73 60.16
C MET A 1 -16.36 -29.65 58.87
N ALA A 2 -15.69 -30.73 58.47
CA ALA A 2 -14.88 -30.79 57.26
C ALA A 2 -15.68 -31.54 56.17
N THR A 3 -16.13 -30.82 55.16
CA THR A 3 -16.86 -31.36 54.01
C THR A 3 -15.89 -31.99 53.02
N ARG A 4 -15.81 -33.33 53.08
CA ARG A 4 -15.03 -34.17 52.15
C ARG A 4 -15.70 -34.13 50.77
N ARG A 5 -15.24 -33.26 49.86
CA ARG A 5 -15.66 -33.30 48.45
C ARG A 5 -15.13 -34.59 47.82
N LYS A 6 -16.02 -35.52 47.48
CA LYS A 6 -15.71 -36.67 46.65
C LYS A 6 -15.33 -36.16 45.26
N GLN A 7 -14.05 -36.30 44.92
CA GLN A 7 -13.50 -36.00 43.62
C GLN A 7 -14.12 -36.97 42.60
N GLN A 8 -15.21 -36.54 41.95
CA GLN A 8 -15.77 -37.25 40.81
C GLN A 8 -14.78 -37.10 39.64
N THR A 9 -13.82 -38.01 39.56
CA THR A 9 -13.15 -38.36 38.30
C THR A 9 -14.18 -39.00 37.38
N GLY A 10 -15.11 -38.20 36.88
CA GLY A 10 -16.09 -38.60 35.86
C GLY A 10 -15.40 -38.88 34.54
N CYS A 11 -16.11 -39.51 33.61
CA CYS A 11 -15.65 -39.83 32.25
C CYS A 11 -14.90 -38.68 31.55
N VAL A 12 -15.24 -37.43 31.86
CA VAL A 12 -14.59 -36.21 31.35
C VAL A 12 -13.09 -36.16 31.70
N GLY A 13 -12.70 -36.57 32.92
CA GLY A 13 -11.29 -36.56 33.33
C GLY A 13 -10.44 -37.58 32.56
N ARG A 14 -11.01 -38.76 32.27
CA ARG A 14 -10.34 -39.78 31.44
C ARG A 14 -10.25 -39.33 29.98
N LEU A 15 -11.31 -38.70 29.46
CA LEU A 15 -11.31 -38.15 28.11
C LEU A 15 -10.25 -37.06 27.94
N MET A 16 -10.16 -36.10 28.86
CA MET A 16 -9.15 -35.04 28.80
C MET A 16 -7.72 -35.58 28.92
N SER A 17 -7.50 -36.63 29.74
CA SER A 17 -6.20 -37.29 29.82
C SER A 17 -5.81 -37.98 28.52
N LEU A 18 -6.76 -38.61 27.81
CA LEU A 18 -6.50 -39.23 26.52
C LEU A 18 -6.22 -38.19 25.42
N VAL A 19 -6.98 -37.10 25.39
CA VAL A 19 -6.74 -35.98 24.46
C VAL A 19 -5.36 -35.38 24.69
N ALA A 20 -4.98 -35.12 25.95
CA ALA A 20 -3.66 -34.61 26.28
C ALA A 20 -2.53 -35.57 25.85
N ALA A 21 -2.70 -36.88 26.05
CA ALA A 21 -1.75 -37.89 25.61
C ALA A 21 -1.61 -37.92 24.08
N LEU A 22 -2.72 -37.82 23.34
CA LEU A 22 -2.73 -37.78 21.88
C LEU A 22 -1.99 -36.55 21.34
N LEU A 23 -2.27 -35.36 21.90
CA LEU A 23 -1.61 -34.12 21.51
C LEU A 23 -0.10 -34.17 21.79
N LEU A 24 0.31 -34.78 22.91
CA LEU A 24 1.72 -34.97 23.24
C LEU A 24 2.41 -35.91 22.25
N LEU A 25 1.78 -37.04 21.89
CA LEU A 25 2.33 -37.96 20.90
C LEU A 25 2.43 -37.32 19.52
N LEU A 26 1.42 -36.54 19.11
CA LEU A 26 1.43 -35.79 17.86
C LEU A 26 2.56 -34.76 17.83
N GLY A 27 2.77 -34.01 18.92
CA GLY A 27 3.87 -33.06 19.06
C GLY A 27 5.24 -33.73 18.94
N VAL A 28 5.45 -34.86 19.65
CA VAL A 28 6.70 -35.64 19.55
C VAL A 28 6.91 -36.18 18.14
N GLY A 29 5.85 -36.63 17.47
CA GLY A 29 5.89 -37.09 16.08
C GLY A 29 6.33 -35.99 15.11
N ILE A 30 5.80 -34.77 15.25
CA ILE A 30 6.19 -33.62 14.41
C ILE A 30 7.66 -33.27 14.62
N VAL A 31 8.12 -33.19 15.86
CA VAL A 31 9.53 -32.86 16.16
C VAL A 31 10.47 -33.93 15.59
N ALA A 32 10.11 -35.21 15.72
CA ALA A 32 10.88 -36.31 15.14
C ALA A 32 10.92 -36.23 13.61
N LEU A 33 9.79 -35.92 12.96
CA LEU A 33 9.72 -35.76 11.50
C LEU A 33 10.60 -34.60 11.02
N VAL A 34 10.53 -33.44 11.69
CA VAL A 34 11.39 -32.29 11.39
C VAL A 34 12.87 -32.66 11.57
N ALA A 35 13.23 -33.36 12.65
CA ALA A 35 14.60 -33.80 12.86
C ALA A 35 15.07 -34.76 11.75
N ILE A 36 14.24 -35.71 11.32
CA ILE A 36 14.55 -36.62 10.21
C ILE A 36 14.73 -35.85 8.89
N PHE A 37 13.87 -34.88 8.61
CA PHE A 37 13.96 -34.03 7.42
C PHE A 37 15.32 -33.31 7.32
N PHE A 38 15.84 -32.79 8.44
CA PHE A 38 17.13 -32.08 8.45
C PHE A 38 18.35 -33.00 8.57
N LEU A 39 18.25 -34.15 9.24
CA LEU A 39 19.40 -35.03 9.52
C LEU A 39 19.58 -36.14 8.49
N ALA A 40 18.50 -36.59 7.85
CA ALA A 40 18.50 -37.71 6.92
C ALA A 40 17.36 -37.59 5.88
N PRO A 41 17.42 -36.61 4.96
CA PRO A 41 16.35 -36.37 3.98
C PRO A 41 16.06 -37.60 3.10
N GLU A 42 17.08 -38.42 2.83
CA GLU A 42 16.97 -39.67 2.05
C GLU A 42 16.13 -40.77 2.73
N ARG A 43 15.74 -40.59 4.00
CA ARG A 43 14.89 -41.55 4.74
C ARG A 43 13.43 -41.16 4.80
N LEU A 44 13.04 -40.05 4.17
CA LEU A 44 11.64 -39.72 4.04
C LEU A 44 10.98 -40.73 3.09
N PRO A 45 9.87 -41.38 3.50
CA PRO A 45 9.10 -42.18 2.56
C PRO A 45 8.65 -41.27 1.42
N ASP A 46 8.77 -41.76 0.19
CA ASP A 46 8.35 -41.03 -1.00
C ASP A 46 6.83 -40.90 -0.94
N VAL A 47 6.34 -39.77 -0.41
CA VAL A 47 4.91 -39.51 -0.24
C VAL A 47 4.37 -39.00 -1.58
N SER A 48 4.37 -39.86 -2.59
CA SER A 48 3.63 -39.59 -3.81
C SER A 48 2.15 -39.66 -3.47
N PHE A 49 1.56 -38.52 -3.17
CA PHE A 49 0.10 -38.42 -3.06
C PHE A 49 -0.46 -38.63 -4.46
N ASP A 50 -1.04 -39.81 -4.68
CA ASP A 50 -1.75 -40.17 -5.90
C ASP A 50 -3.05 -39.35 -5.97
N LEU A 51 -2.92 -38.08 -6.35
CA LEU A 51 -4.04 -37.14 -6.50
C LEU A 51 -4.99 -37.54 -7.64
N ASP A 52 -4.57 -38.45 -8.52
CA ASP A 52 -5.37 -38.93 -9.64
C ASP A 52 -6.61 -39.72 -9.19
N HIS A 53 -6.64 -40.19 -7.94
CA HIS A 53 -7.80 -40.90 -7.37
C HIS A 53 -8.76 -40.05 -6.55
N LEU A 54 -8.45 -38.78 -6.26
CA LEU A 54 -9.30 -37.90 -5.44
C LEU A 54 -10.04 -36.82 -6.24
N LEU A 55 -9.73 -36.65 -7.52
CA LEU A 55 -10.50 -35.79 -8.41
C LEU A 55 -11.51 -36.65 -9.18
N PRO A 56 -12.83 -36.58 -8.89
CA PRO A 56 -13.82 -37.14 -9.78
C PRO A 56 -13.62 -36.49 -11.15
N GLU A 57 -13.51 -37.31 -12.18
CA GLU A 57 -13.32 -36.88 -13.57
C GLU A 57 -14.48 -35.96 -13.97
N ILE A 58 -14.29 -34.65 -13.77
CA ILE A 58 -15.20 -33.64 -14.28
C ILE A 58 -15.03 -33.72 -15.78
N ALA A 59 -15.99 -34.35 -16.45
CA ALA A 59 -16.12 -34.38 -17.90
C ALA A 59 -16.33 -32.94 -18.39
N ILE A 60 -15.25 -32.20 -18.56
CA ILE A 60 -15.27 -30.91 -19.25
C ILE A 60 -15.64 -31.25 -20.70
N PRO A 61 -16.75 -30.70 -21.25
CA PRO A 61 -17.08 -30.92 -22.65
C PRO A 61 -15.91 -30.41 -23.50
N ARG A 62 -15.28 -31.33 -24.24
CA ARG A 62 -14.30 -30.97 -25.27
C ARG A 62 -14.99 -30.01 -26.23
N ILE A 63 -14.66 -28.73 -26.13
CA ILE A 63 -14.93 -27.78 -27.19
C ILE A 63 -14.15 -28.30 -28.38
N ALA A 64 -14.87 -28.78 -29.39
CA ALA A 64 -14.32 -29.11 -30.69
C ALA A 64 -13.77 -27.82 -31.29
N ILE A 65 -12.46 -27.58 -31.11
CA ILE A 65 -11.73 -26.57 -31.86
C ILE A 65 -11.68 -27.13 -33.27
N SER A 66 -12.49 -26.54 -34.15
CA SER A 66 -12.48 -26.80 -35.57
C SER A 66 -11.08 -26.48 -36.10
N ASP A 67 -10.45 -27.46 -36.74
CA ASP A 67 -9.23 -27.31 -37.55
C ASP A 67 -9.54 -26.34 -38.71
N GLU A 68 -9.42 -25.04 -38.46
CA GLU A 68 -9.45 -24.02 -39.50
C GLU A 68 -8.04 -23.47 -39.69
N ALA A 69 -7.42 -23.93 -40.78
CA ALA A 69 -6.27 -23.37 -41.49
C ALA A 69 -5.04 -22.99 -40.63
N MET A 70 -4.06 -23.90 -40.61
CA MET A 70 -2.68 -23.52 -40.31
C MET A 70 -2.23 -22.40 -41.26
N PRO A 71 -1.72 -21.26 -40.76
CA PRO A 71 -1.05 -20.29 -41.62
C PRO A 71 0.22 -20.93 -42.18
N THR A 72 0.28 -21.00 -43.51
CA THR A 72 1.46 -21.40 -44.27
C THR A 72 2.65 -20.56 -43.83
N LEU A 73 3.72 -21.22 -43.37
CA LEU A 73 5.01 -20.57 -43.11
C LEU A 73 5.58 -20.04 -44.43
N VAL A 74 5.44 -18.73 -44.64
CA VAL A 74 6.12 -18.04 -45.73
C VAL A 74 7.55 -17.77 -45.28
N SER A 75 8.51 -18.44 -45.92
CA SER A 75 9.94 -18.15 -45.76
C SER A 75 10.22 -16.75 -46.33
N ALA A 76 10.34 -15.76 -45.45
CA ALA A 76 10.72 -14.40 -45.82
C ALA A 76 12.25 -14.34 -45.98
N LEU A 77 12.70 -14.36 -47.23
CA LEU A 77 14.06 -14.01 -47.63
C LEU A 77 14.28 -12.51 -47.33
N VAL A 78 15.04 -12.20 -46.28
CA VAL A 78 15.42 -10.83 -45.93
C VAL A 78 16.54 -10.38 -46.86
N LEU A 79 16.24 -9.42 -47.73
CA LEU A 79 17.21 -8.65 -48.52
C LEU A 79 17.91 -7.63 -47.60
N PRO A 80 19.25 -7.48 -47.61
CA PRO A 80 19.90 -6.38 -46.92
C PRO A 80 19.62 -5.07 -47.68
N SER A 81 18.78 -4.21 -47.10
CA SER A 81 18.64 -2.82 -47.53
C SER A 81 19.74 -1.99 -46.86
N PRO A 82 20.60 -1.29 -47.62
CA PRO A 82 21.53 -0.33 -47.04
C PRO A 82 20.75 0.91 -46.60
N THR A 83 20.26 0.90 -45.37
CA THR A 83 19.71 2.11 -44.73
C THR A 83 20.88 3.08 -44.48
N PRO A 84 20.83 4.32 -45.00
CA PRO A 84 21.85 5.31 -44.69
C PRO A 84 21.80 5.64 -43.20
N THR A 85 22.93 5.45 -42.52
CA THR A 85 23.13 5.88 -41.14
C THR A 85 23.14 7.40 -41.11
N GLU A 86 22.03 7.99 -40.68
CA GLU A 86 21.94 9.40 -40.33
C GLU A 86 22.87 9.65 -39.13
N THR A 87 23.95 10.37 -39.37
CA THR A 87 24.89 10.80 -38.33
C THR A 87 24.24 11.96 -37.59
N GLU A 88 23.86 11.72 -36.33
CA GLU A 88 23.31 12.73 -35.44
C GLU A 88 24.30 13.90 -35.30
N PRO A 89 23.87 15.16 -35.48
CA PRO A 89 24.74 16.32 -35.33
C PRO A 89 25.32 16.38 -33.90
N PRO A 90 26.57 16.87 -33.73
CA PRO A 90 27.20 16.93 -32.42
C PRO A 90 26.35 17.78 -31.47
N LEU A 91 25.91 17.17 -30.37
CA LEU A 91 25.17 17.82 -29.30
C LEU A 91 25.93 19.08 -28.86
N ALA A 92 25.28 20.25 -28.98
CA ALA A 92 25.81 21.51 -28.48
C ALA A 92 26.12 21.39 -26.98
N PRO A 93 27.17 22.04 -26.46
CA PRO A 93 27.53 21.94 -25.05
C PRO A 93 26.38 22.46 -24.18
N THR A 94 25.75 21.55 -23.45
CA THR A 94 24.75 21.88 -22.42
C THR A 94 25.46 22.58 -21.28
N TRP A 95 25.17 23.88 -21.10
CA TRP A 95 25.65 24.66 -19.97
C TRP A 95 25.27 23.97 -18.66
N THR A 96 26.27 23.44 -17.96
CA THR A 96 26.09 22.89 -16.62
C THR A 96 25.78 24.05 -15.68
N PRO A 97 24.59 24.12 -15.07
CA PRO A 97 24.31 25.18 -14.11
C PRO A 97 25.26 25.04 -12.92
N LEU A 98 25.90 26.16 -12.53
CA LEU A 98 26.76 26.22 -11.35
C LEU A 98 25.96 25.78 -10.11
N PRO A 99 26.57 25.04 -9.17
CA PRO A 99 25.93 24.65 -7.93
C PRO A 99 25.50 25.90 -7.15
N VAL A 100 24.18 26.05 -6.95
CA VAL A 100 23.61 27.11 -6.12
C VAL A 100 23.95 26.79 -4.66
N LEU A 101 24.76 27.65 -4.04
CA LEU A 101 25.13 27.54 -2.64
C LEU A 101 23.86 27.62 -1.76
N PRO A 102 23.67 26.74 -0.76
CA PRO A 102 22.49 26.76 0.08
C PRO A 102 22.40 28.10 0.83
N SER A 103 21.38 28.89 0.49
CA SER A 103 21.00 30.09 1.24
C SER A 103 20.43 29.63 2.58
N ALA A 104 20.99 30.15 3.68
CA ALA A 104 20.56 29.80 5.03
C ALA A 104 19.08 30.17 5.22
N THR A 105 18.23 29.15 5.35
CA THR A 105 16.81 29.31 5.67
C THR A 105 16.68 29.95 7.06
N PRO A 106 16.01 31.11 7.21
CA PRO A 106 15.81 31.71 8.52
C PRO A 106 14.91 30.80 9.37
N LEU A 107 15.36 30.47 10.59
CA LEU A 107 14.56 29.71 11.55
C LEU A 107 13.33 30.54 11.97
N PRO A 108 12.13 29.93 12.08
CA PRO A 108 10.94 30.63 12.56
C PRO A 108 11.10 30.98 14.04
N PHE A 109 11.19 32.28 14.34
CA PHE A 109 11.17 32.80 15.70
C PHE A 109 9.72 32.95 16.16
N SER A 110 9.25 32.04 17.02
CA SER A 110 7.91 32.13 17.63
C SER A 110 8.00 32.87 18.98
N THR A 111 7.72 34.17 18.97
CA THR A 111 7.46 34.95 20.20
C THR A 111 5.97 35.23 20.31
N LEU A 112 5.24 34.31 20.95
CA LEU A 112 3.93 34.62 21.51
C LEU A 112 4.12 35.03 22.96
N LYS A 113 4.01 36.34 23.22
CA LYS A 113 3.86 36.90 24.56
C LYS A 113 2.36 36.95 24.88
N PRO A 114 1.83 36.17 25.83
CA PRO A 114 0.45 36.31 26.25
C PRO A 114 0.28 37.63 27.01
N SER A 115 -0.58 38.52 26.51
CA SER A 115 -1.03 39.70 27.24
C SER A 115 -2.34 39.35 27.94
N VAL A 116 -2.29 39.17 29.25
CA VAL A 116 -3.47 39.02 30.09
C VAL A 116 -3.78 40.40 30.66
N THR A 117 -4.68 41.14 30.00
CA THR A 117 -5.26 42.36 30.59
C THR A 117 -6.76 42.11 30.80
N PRO A 118 -7.24 42.02 32.06
CA PRO A 118 -8.67 41.94 32.32
C PRO A 118 -9.31 43.31 32.01
N SER A 119 -10.23 43.32 31.04
CA SER A 119 -11.04 44.50 30.73
C SER A 119 -12.17 44.64 31.77
N PRO A 120 -12.42 45.84 32.31
CA PRO A 120 -13.50 46.07 33.27
C PRO A 120 -14.89 45.91 32.64
N TRP A 121 -15.83 45.43 33.45
CA TRP A 121 -17.23 45.21 33.13
C TRP A 121 -17.91 46.43 32.49
N PRO A 122 -18.65 46.29 31.37
CA PRO A 122 -19.37 47.40 30.77
C PRO A 122 -20.58 47.79 31.63
N THR A 123 -20.60 49.03 32.08
CA THR A 123 -21.76 49.67 32.72
C THR A 123 -22.78 50.01 31.62
N PHE A 124 -24.01 49.50 31.73
CA PHE A 124 -25.09 49.78 30.78
C PHE A 124 -25.58 51.23 30.92
N PRO A 125 -25.54 52.08 29.87
CA PRO A 125 -26.19 53.38 29.91
C PRO A 125 -27.71 53.24 29.78
N THR A 126 -28.43 54.04 30.58
CA THR A 126 -29.88 54.17 30.59
C THR A 126 -30.38 54.63 29.21
N LYS A 127 -31.42 53.95 28.68
CA LYS A 127 -32.00 54.26 27.37
C LYS A 127 -32.65 55.64 27.35
N THR A 128 -31.97 56.63 26.78
CA THR A 128 -32.57 57.90 26.35
C THR A 128 -33.20 57.71 24.97
N LEU A 129 -34.50 57.99 24.84
CA LEU A 129 -35.21 57.94 23.55
C LEU A 129 -34.67 59.04 22.63
N THR A 130 -33.84 58.64 21.67
CA THR A 130 -33.32 59.52 20.62
C THR A 130 -34.33 59.54 19.47
N PRO A 131 -34.68 60.71 18.90
CA PRO A 131 -35.63 60.79 17.79
C PRO A 131 -35.14 59.99 16.60
N THR A 132 -35.98 59.08 16.12
CA THR A 132 -35.71 58.20 14.99
C THR A 132 -35.69 59.04 13.71
N HIS A 133 -34.50 59.23 13.12
CA HIS A 133 -34.39 59.75 11.76
C HIS A 133 -34.97 58.72 10.79
N THR A 134 -36.03 59.11 10.08
CA THR A 134 -36.61 58.32 8.99
C THR A 134 -35.56 58.17 7.88
N PRO A 135 -35.14 56.94 7.52
CA PRO A 135 -34.15 56.75 6.47
C PRO A 135 -34.74 57.20 5.13
N THR A 136 -34.04 58.13 4.46
CA THR A 136 -34.33 58.49 3.07
C THR A 136 -33.97 57.31 2.18
N PRO A 137 -34.85 56.85 1.27
CA PRO A 137 -34.53 55.75 0.36
C PRO A 137 -33.34 56.16 -0.51
N THR A 138 -32.20 55.51 -0.28
CA THR A 138 -31.00 55.68 -1.09
C THR A 138 -31.06 54.68 -2.22
N ASN A 139 -30.94 55.15 -3.46
CA ASN A 139 -30.78 54.32 -4.66
C ASN A 139 -29.39 53.68 -4.65
N THR A 140 -29.13 52.80 -3.69
CA THR A 140 -27.90 52.01 -3.65
C THR A 140 -28.03 50.93 -4.73
N PRO A 141 -27.12 50.88 -5.74
CA PRO A 141 -27.16 49.81 -6.73
C PRO A 141 -26.99 48.48 -6.01
N THR A 142 -28.02 47.64 -6.07
CA THR A 142 -27.97 46.27 -5.57
C THR A 142 -26.87 45.53 -6.32
N ALA A 143 -25.82 45.12 -5.60
CA ALA A 143 -24.76 44.31 -6.17
C ALA A 143 -25.39 43.08 -6.81
N THR A 144 -25.31 43.01 -8.15
CA THR A 144 -25.78 41.84 -8.89
C THR A 144 -24.95 40.65 -8.41
N PRO A 145 -25.57 39.54 -7.99
CA PRO A 145 -24.82 38.38 -7.53
C PRO A 145 -23.85 37.97 -8.65
N LEU A 146 -22.56 38.01 -8.35
CA LEU A 146 -21.54 37.43 -9.21
C LEU A 146 -21.95 35.99 -9.47
N GLY A 147 -22.03 35.61 -10.74
CA GLY A 147 -22.37 34.25 -11.16
C GLY A 147 -21.45 33.21 -10.50
N PRO A 148 -21.75 31.91 -10.64
CA PRO A 148 -20.93 30.88 -10.03
C PRO A 148 -19.47 31.07 -10.43
N THR A 149 -18.61 31.28 -9.44
CA THR A 149 -17.16 31.27 -9.63
C THR A 149 -16.81 29.93 -10.27
N PRO A 150 -16.09 29.88 -11.40
CA PRO A 150 -15.74 28.61 -12.03
C PRO A 150 -15.00 27.74 -11.02
N THR A 151 -15.59 26.60 -10.68
CA THR A 151 -14.93 25.61 -9.83
C THR A 151 -13.73 25.06 -10.61
N PRO A 152 -12.50 25.12 -10.08
CA PRO A 152 -11.36 24.51 -10.76
C PRO A 152 -11.63 23.02 -10.97
N SER A 153 -11.52 22.56 -12.21
CA SER A 153 -11.61 21.13 -12.54
C SER A 153 -10.26 20.46 -12.21
N PRO A 154 -10.25 19.25 -11.62
CA PRO A 154 -9.01 18.54 -11.36
C PRO A 154 -8.26 18.31 -12.68
N THR A 155 -7.03 18.79 -12.75
CA THR A 155 -6.14 18.54 -13.90
C THR A 155 -5.62 17.12 -13.82
N ARG A 156 -5.86 16.31 -14.86
CA ARG A 156 -5.38 14.93 -14.88
C ARG A 156 -3.85 14.91 -14.86
N SER A 157 -3.29 14.05 -14.02
CA SER A 157 -1.85 13.77 -13.99
C SER A 157 -1.33 13.38 -15.38
N ALA A 158 -0.11 13.81 -15.73
CA ALA A 158 0.59 13.37 -16.95
C ALA A 158 1.02 11.90 -16.89
N PHE A 159 1.00 11.31 -15.69
CA PHE A 159 1.34 9.91 -15.45
C PHE A 159 0.09 9.04 -15.37
N ILE A 160 0.22 7.79 -15.84
CA ILE A 160 -0.86 6.78 -15.87
C ILE A 160 -1.32 6.43 -14.44
N PHE A 161 -0.40 6.54 -13.48
CA PHE A 161 -0.66 6.35 -12.06
C PHE A 161 -0.52 7.66 -11.32
N THR A 162 -1.42 7.89 -10.37
CA THR A 162 -1.29 8.95 -9.38
C THR A 162 -1.28 8.33 -8.00
N LYS A 163 -0.57 8.97 -7.09
CA LYS A 163 -0.62 8.65 -5.68
C LYS A 163 -1.97 9.07 -5.10
N THR A 164 -2.45 8.36 -4.09
CA THR A 164 -3.66 8.72 -3.35
C THR A 164 -3.42 9.93 -2.45
N ASP A 165 -4.47 10.73 -2.23
CA ASP A 165 -4.39 11.96 -1.42
C ASP A 165 -3.93 11.71 0.03
N ASN A 166 -4.18 10.50 0.54
CA ASN A 166 -3.86 10.11 1.92
C ASN A 166 -2.49 9.44 2.08
N SER A 167 -1.71 9.33 0.99
CA SER A 167 -0.36 8.75 1.01
C SER A 167 0.71 9.86 1.07
N PRO A 168 1.96 9.58 1.50
CA PRO A 168 2.30 8.45 2.36
C PRO A 168 1.74 8.71 3.76
N PHE A 169 1.49 7.64 4.50
CA PHE A 169 1.18 7.73 5.92
C PHE A 169 1.99 6.66 6.66
N TYR A 170 2.28 6.92 7.93
CA TYR A 170 3.07 6.01 8.75
C TYR A 170 2.17 4.94 9.34
N LEU A 171 2.62 3.69 9.22
CA LEU A 171 1.98 2.51 9.79
C LEU A 171 3.00 1.76 10.63
N GLN A 172 2.56 1.14 11.71
CA GLN A 172 3.38 0.15 12.40
C GLN A 172 3.66 -1.01 11.45
N ASN A 173 4.89 -1.51 11.49
CA ASN A 173 5.27 -2.72 10.76
C ASN A 173 4.37 -3.89 11.21
N HIS A 174 3.56 -4.36 10.27
CA HIS A 174 2.64 -5.48 10.44
C HIS A 174 2.90 -6.59 9.41
N ALA A 175 3.68 -6.30 8.37
CA ALA A 175 3.95 -7.24 7.28
C ALA A 175 5.05 -8.24 7.64
N ASN A 176 5.88 -7.94 8.63
CA ASN A 176 6.92 -8.88 9.08
C ASN A 176 7.19 -8.80 10.58
N ASN A 177 7.99 -9.75 11.08
CA ASN A 177 8.31 -9.90 12.50
C ASN A 177 9.49 -9.04 12.97
N ALA A 178 10.04 -8.14 12.13
CA ALA A 178 11.20 -7.34 12.50
C ALA A 178 10.85 -6.20 13.47
N GLY A 179 9.56 -5.86 13.63
CA GLY A 179 9.10 -4.87 14.60
C GLY A 179 9.77 -3.52 14.41
N CYS A 180 10.34 -2.95 15.49
CA CYS A 180 11.07 -1.68 15.45
C CYS A 180 12.44 -1.77 14.77
N GLY A 181 12.93 -2.97 14.47
CA GLY A 181 14.20 -3.20 13.76
C GLY A 181 14.08 -3.07 12.25
N TRP A 182 13.07 -2.34 11.76
CA TRP A 182 12.75 -2.27 10.35
C TRP A 182 11.96 -1.00 10.01
N LEU A 183 12.36 -0.36 8.93
CA LEU A 183 11.68 0.76 8.29
C LEU A 183 11.66 0.49 6.79
N GLY A 184 10.48 0.53 6.19
CA GLY A 184 10.28 0.38 4.76
C GLY A 184 9.19 1.30 4.22
N ILE A 185 9.13 1.41 2.91
CA ILE A 185 8.04 2.04 2.17
C ILE A 185 7.30 0.92 1.45
N ALA A 186 5.98 0.90 1.58
CA ALA A 186 5.15 -0.10 0.94
C ALA A 186 3.85 0.52 0.41
N GLY A 187 3.16 -0.23 -0.42
CA GLY A 187 1.83 0.15 -0.91
C GLY A 187 1.28 -0.89 -1.86
N GLU A 188 0.20 -0.54 -2.55
CA GLU A 188 -0.42 -1.34 -3.59
C GLU A 188 -0.59 -0.50 -4.87
N VAL A 189 -0.75 -1.17 -6.00
CA VAL A 189 -0.96 -0.50 -7.30
C VAL A 189 -2.33 -0.90 -7.82
N LEU A 190 -3.22 0.08 -7.90
CA LEU A 190 -4.60 -0.11 -8.32
C LEU A 190 -4.86 0.45 -9.72
N ASP A 191 -5.82 -0.14 -10.42
CA ASP A 191 -6.37 0.42 -11.66
C ASP A 191 -7.36 1.57 -11.39
N LEU A 192 -7.96 2.12 -12.45
CA LEU A 192 -8.95 3.20 -12.35
C LEU A 192 -10.25 2.80 -11.64
N ASN A 193 -10.52 1.50 -11.51
CA ASN A 193 -11.69 0.93 -10.83
C ASN A 193 -11.33 0.47 -9.41
N LEU A 194 -10.14 0.81 -8.91
CA LEU A 194 -9.61 0.38 -7.62
C LEU A 194 -9.37 -1.13 -7.50
N ASN A 195 -9.22 -1.84 -8.62
CA ASN A 195 -8.82 -3.24 -8.59
C ASN A 195 -7.29 -3.35 -8.52
N PRO A 196 -6.75 -4.32 -7.77
CA PRO A 196 -5.33 -4.63 -7.80
C PRO A 196 -4.88 -5.01 -9.21
N VAL A 197 -3.80 -4.38 -9.70
CA VAL A 197 -3.21 -4.78 -10.98
C VAL A 197 -2.54 -6.15 -10.86
N SER A 198 -2.45 -6.88 -11.97
CA SER A 198 -1.88 -8.23 -11.97
C SER A 198 -0.41 -8.25 -11.53
N PHE A 199 0.00 -9.33 -10.86
CA PHE A 199 1.39 -9.56 -10.44
C PHE A 199 2.37 -9.34 -11.60
N GLY A 200 3.44 -8.58 -11.34
CA GLY A 200 4.52 -8.34 -12.29
C GLY A 200 4.16 -7.47 -13.52
N SER A 201 2.93 -6.97 -13.61
CA SER A 201 2.50 -6.07 -14.71
C SER A 201 3.23 -4.73 -14.71
N TYR A 202 3.67 -4.28 -13.53
CA TYR A 202 4.41 -3.04 -13.34
C TYR A 202 5.56 -3.21 -12.34
N ARG A 203 6.45 -2.22 -12.34
CA ARG A 203 7.50 -2.04 -11.33
C ARG A 203 7.35 -0.69 -10.67
N VAL A 204 7.45 -0.65 -9.36
CA VAL A 204 7.49 0.58 -8.58
C VAL A 204 8.94 0.99 -8.41
N HIS A 205 9.26 2.20 -8.82
CA HIS A 205 10.59 2.78 -8.69
C HIS A 205 10.65 3.66 -7.44
N VAL A 206 11.36 3.18 -6.43
CA VAL A 206 11.62 3.92 -5.18
C VAL A 206 13.01 4.52 -5.28
N TRP A 207 13.09 5.84 -5.24
CA TRP A 207 14.37 6.54 -5.39
C TRP A 207 14.48 7.74 -4.45
N GLY A 208 15.73 8.09 -4.10
CA GLY A 208 16.06 9.18 -3.19
C GLY A 208 16.80 8.72 -1.95
N SER A 209 17.52 9.63 -1.28
CA SER A 209 18.28 9.33 -0.06
C SER A 209 19.25 8.14 -0.17
N GLY A 210 19.82 7.92 -1.36
CA GLY A 210 20.73 6.80 -1.63
C GLY A 210 20.04 5.49 -2.04
N ILE A 211 18.70 5.48 -2.12
CA ILE A 211 17.91 4.35 -2.64
C ILE A 211 17.65 4.59 -4.12
N ASP A 212 17.76 3.54 -4.94
CA ASP A 212 17.36 3.49 -6.35
C ASP A 212 16.96 2.06 -6.69
N GLU A 213 15.75 1.69 -6.30
CA GLU A 213 15.27 0.31 -6.36
C GLU A 213 13.98 0.18 -7.14
N ARG A 214 13.84 -0.94 -7.88
CA ARG A 214 12.66 -1.24 -8.69
C ARG A 214 12.01 -2.53 -8.23
N VAL A 215 10.94 -2.38 -7.45
CA VAL A 215 10.20 -3.48 -6.86
C VAL A 215 9.10 -3.95 -7.80
N LEU A 216 8.91 -5.26 -7.92
CA LEU A 216 7.80 -5.83 -8.66
C LEU A 216 6.50 -5.66 -7.89
N VAL A 217 5.45 -5.28 -8.62
CA VAL A 217 4.09 -5.25 -8.08
C VAL A 217 3.62 -6.67 -7.76
N GLY A 218 3.04 -6.85 -6.57
CA GLY A 218 2.58 -8.13 -6.03
C GLY A 218 3.65 -8.93 -5.28
N ASN A 219 4.87 -8.39 -5.12
CA ASN A 219 5.94 -9.06 -4.36
C ASN A 219 5.80 -8.96 -2.83
N ALA A 220 4.84 -8.16 -2.33
CA ALA A 220 4.56 -8.01 -0.91
C ALA A 220 3.04 -8.16 -0.65
N PRO A 221 2.51 -9.39 -0.69
CA PRO A 221 1.06 -9.65 -0.64
C PRO A 221 0.40 -9.24 0.68
N ASP A 222 1.18 -9.04 1.74
CA ASP A 222 0.69 -8.54 3.04
C ASP A 222 0.10 -7.12 2.94
N TYR A 223 0.48 -6.36 1.90
CA TYR A 223 -0.08 -5.04 1.58
C TYR A 223 -1.21 -5.07 0.55
N GLY A 224 -1.67 -6.26 0.15
CA GLY A 224 -2.71 -6.48 -0.85
C GLY A 224 -2.23 -7.29 -2.06
N PRO A 225 -3.13 -7.75 -2.96
CA PRO A 225 -2.75 -8.62 -4.08
C PRO A 225 -1.76 -8.01 -5.07
N SER A 226 -1.72 -6.67 -5.15
CA SER A 226 -0.74 -5.89 -5.93
C SER A 226 0.28 -5.19 -5.03
N GLY A 227 0.44 -5.68 -3.81
CA GLY A 227 1.30 -5.09 -2.80
C GLY A 227 2.78 -5.13 -3.20
N TRP A 228 3.51 -4.09 -2.84
CA TRP A 228 4.95 -3.97 -3.03
C TRP A 228 5.56 -3.34 -1.78
N GLU A 229 6.82 -3.68 -1.51
CA GLU A 229 7.55 -3.21 -0.33
C GLU A 229 9.01 -2.97 -0.71
N GLN A 230 9.58 -1.87 -0.20
CA GLN A 230 10.99 -1.54 -0.29
C GLN A 230 11.53 -1.28 1.11
N PHE A 231 12.49 -2.10 1.53
CA PHE A 231 13.27 -1.86 2.74
C PHE A 231 14.08 -0.57 2.62
N VAL A 232 14.19 0.18 3.72
CA VAL A 232 14.91 1.45 3.80
C VAL A 232 16.00 1.39 4.88
N PHE A 233 15.65 1.07 6.13
CA PHE A 233 16.61 1.04 7.26
C PHE A 233 16.26 -0.01 8.34
N ASP A 234 17.23 -0.39 9.17
CA ASP A 234 17.07 -1.34 10.29
C ASP A 234 16.44 -0.71 11.55
N SER A 235 16.03 0.57 11.51
CA SER A 235 15.24 1.22 12.56
C SER A 235 14.66 2.54 12.07
N PRO A 236 13.54 3.03 12.63
CA PRO A 236 13.08 4.39 12.41
C PRO A 236 14.09 5.39 13.00
N VAL A 237 14.49 6.37 12.20
CA VAL A 237 15.31 7.52 12.63
C VAL A 237 14.46 8.65 13.21
#